data_AF-A0A371CJM8-F1
#
_entry.id   AF-A0A371CJM8-F1
#
_cell.length_a   1.000
_cell.length_b   1.000
_cell.length_c   1.000
_cell.angle_alpha   90.00
_cell.angle_beta   90.00
_cell.angle_gamma   90.00
#
_symmetry.space_group_name_H-M   'P 1'
#
loop_
_entity.id
_entity.type
_entity.pdbx_description
1 polymer ?
#
loop_
_entity_poly.entity_id
_entity_poly.type
_entity_poly.pdbx_seq_one_letter_code
_entity_poly.pdbx_strand_id
1 'polypeptide(L)'
;MGRTDSSKSAKGKGRDHDRHKSRSGKENRDRNHCRNRDSGRQTPTRDTLKEMSKEDLEAEVKRLHAKLNADAAATSELVEKIPKPKGVAHREYRLQDAMELDYDTYTSIQTGVREIAKEAGVDYSLRWRDQPLQKMADIFELARERYPELRRYAHDWATADLLKSNLRRTRCYRNPNRKPNPKCLGKVGGNRRKNTKGGIVSNGPEDAGPSRARKHARNGAAARCDQPEDSGSGSDPGEGSSSGSESGDESA
;
A
#
# COMPACT_ATOMS: atom_id res chain seq x y z
N MET A 1 -20.24 -31.28 53.20
CA MET A 1 -19.79 -32.28 52.21
C MET A 1 -18.98 -31.56 51.14
N GLY A 2 -17.65 -31.63 51.26
CA GLY A 2 -16.71 -30.92 50.39
C GLY A 2 -16.36 -31.73 49.14
N ARG A 3 -16.11 -31.04 48.03
CA ARG A 3 -15.44 -31.60 46.86
C ARG A 3 -14.38 -30.62 46.38
N THR A 4 -13.25 -31.23 46.05
CA THR A 4 -11.89 -30.73 46.06
C THR A 4 -11.46 -30.09 44.74
N ASP A 5 -10.57 -29.10 44.86
CA ASP A 5 -9.73 -28.53 43.83
C ASP A 5 -9.04 -29.58 42.93
N SER A 6 -9.00 -29.31 41.64
CA SER A 6 -8.17 -30.03 40.66
C SER A 6 -7.28 -29.05 39.91
N SER A 7 -6.07 -28.92 40.42
CA SER A 7 -4.95 -28.15 39.89
C SER A 7 -4.33 -28.86 38.68
N LYS A 8 -4.51 -28.26 37.48
CA LYS A 8 -3.91 -28.76 36.24
C LYS A 8 -2.57 -28.08 35.99
N SER A 9 -1.51 -28.85 36.25
CA SER A 9 -0.10 -28.50 36.05
C SER A 9 0.23 -28.25 34.58
N ALA A 10 0.72 -27.05 34.25
CA ALA A 10 1.25 -26.70 32.93
C ALA A 10 2.78 -26.70 32.96
N LYS A 11 3.37 -27.74 32.35
CA LYS A 11 4.81 -27.96 32.22
C LYS A 11 5.33 -27.15 31.02
N GLY A 12 5.70 -25.90 31.25
CA GLY A 12 6.36 -25.05 30.25
C GLY A 12 7.80 -25.48 30.03
N LYS A 13 8.10 -26.13 28.90
CA LYS A 13 9.47 -26.40 28.46
C LYS A 13 10.03 -25.14 27.79
N GLY A 14 11.14 -24.66 28.34
CA GLY A 14 11.92 -23.55 27.81
C GLY A 14 12.39 -23.78 26.37
N ARG A 15 12.53 -22.66 25.67
CA ARG A 15 13.35 -22.53 24.46
C ARG A 15 14.12 -21.23 24.59
N ASP A 16 15.25 -21.33 25.27
CA ASP A 16 16.34 -20.38 25.19
C ASP A 16 16.84 -20.39 23.74
N HIS A 17 16.55 -19.32 23.01
CA HIS A 17 17.19 -19.04 21.74
C HIS A 17 18.26 -17.98 21.98
N ASP A 18 19.49 -18.47 22.07
CA ASP A 18 20.75 -17.77 21.86
C ASP A 18 20.61 -16.64 20.83
N ARG A 19 20.53 -15.40 21.33
CA ARG A 19 20.62 -14.22 20.49
C ARG A 19 22.07 -13.77 20.45
N HIS A 20 22.76 -14.24 19.41
CA HIS A 20 24.10 -13.83 19.04
C HIS A 20 24.27 -12.30 19.10
N LYS A 21 25.12 -11.89 20.03
CA LYS A 21 25.60 -10.52 20.24
C LYS A 21 26.84 -10.33 19.35
N SER A 22 26.61 -10.07 18.06
CA SER A 22 27.65 -9.71 17.09
C SER A 22 27.50 -8.21 16.79
N ARG A 23 28.32 -7.32 17.38
CA ARG A 23 29.71 -7.00 16.99
C ARG A 23 29.76 -6.29 15.64
N SER A 24 29.57 -4.97 15.65
CA SER A 24 30.28 -3.97 14.82
C SER A 24 30.03 -2.61 15.49
N GLY A 25 31.01 -1.82 15.90
CA GLY A 25 32.39 -1.72 15.44
C GLY A 25 32.46 -0.70 14.31
N LYS A 26 32.47 0.60 14.67
CA LYS A 26 33.20 1.72 14.04
C LYS A 26 32.55 3.06 14.42
N GLU A 27 32.79 3.50 15.65
CA GLU A 27 33.02 4.92 15.88
C GLU A 27 34.42 5.20 15.33
N ASN A 28 34.50 5.85 14.17
CA ASN A 28 35.73 6.52 13.80
C ASN A 28 35.42 7.98 13.48
N ARG A 29 36.07 8.81 14.28
CA ARG A 29 36.11 10.25 14.21
C ARG A 29 36.80 10.62 12.90
N ASP A 30 36.10 11.31 12.02
CA ASP A 30 36.75 12.25 11.12
C ASP A 30 36.25 13.65 11.42
N ARG A 31 36.91 14.22 12.43
CA ARG A 31 37.22 15.65 12.46
C ARG A 31 38.12 15.91 11.27
N ASN A 32 37.62 16.53 10.21
CA ASN A 32 38.52 17.30 9.35
C ASN A 32 37.84 18.43 8.59
N HIS A 33 38.40 19.62 8.85
CA HIS A 33 38.54 20.72 7.91
C HIS A 33 37.37 21.70 7.77
N CYS A 34 37.29 22.56 8.78
CA CYS A 34 37.25 24.00 8.57
C CYS A 34 38.30 24.40 7.52
N ARG A 35 37.90 25.14 6.48
CA ARG A 35 38.53 26.39 5.99
C ARG A 35 38.08 26.71 4.56
N ASN A 36 37.92 28.02 4.32
CA ASN A 36 37.91 28.72 3.04
C ASN A 36 36.64 28.58 2.19
N ARG A 37 35.98 29.63 1.69
CA ARG A 37 36.31 31.06 1.52
C ARG A 37 34.96 31.77 1.43
N ASP A 38 34.56 32.54 2.43
CA ASP A 38 34.67 34.01 2.39
C ASP A 38 35.02 34.56 0.99
N SER A 39 33.99 34.70 0.16
CA SER A 39 34.04 35.48 -1.08
C SER A 39 32.87 36.45 -1.06
N GLY A 40 33.10 37.61 -0.46
CA GLY A 40 32.52 38.87 -0.91
C GLY A 40 31.00 38.92 -1.01
N ARG A 41 30.28 38.39 -0.01
CA ARG A 41 28.88 38.76 0.16
C ARG A 41 28.86 40.19 0.66
N GLN A 42 28.71 41.13 -0.25
CA GLN A 42 28.29 42.50 0.07
C GLN A 42 26.98 42.37 0.84
N THR A 43 27.06 42.41 2.15
CA THR A 43 25.90 42.56 3.00
C THR A 43 25.38 43.96 2.74
N PRO A 44 24.11 44.13 2.30
CA PRO A 44 23.52 45.44 2.21
C PRO A 44 23.64 46.10 3.59
N THR A 45 24.17 47.32 3.59
CA THR A 45 24.35 48.16 4.77
C THR A 45 23.04 48.23 5.55
N ARG A 46 23.13 47.83 6.82
CA ARG A 46 22.07 47.68 7.83
C ARG A 46 21.21 48.92 8.06
N ASP A 47 21.61 50.07 7.53
CA ASP A 47 20.94 51.36 7.71
C ASP A 47 19.95 51.72 6.57
N THR A 48 19.74 50.87 5.57
CA THR A 48 18.71 51.08 4.53
C THR A 48 17.40 50.32 4.77
N LEU A 49 17.25 49.62 5.90
CA LEU A 49 16.07 48.79 6.24
C LEU A 49 15.04 49.46 7.18
N LYS A 50 15.23 50.75 7.52
CA LYS A 50 14.19 51.62 8.09
C LYS A 50 13.89 52.62 6.98
N GLU A 51 12.76 52.66 6.30
CA GLU A 51 11.40 52.68 6.80
C GLU A 51 10.47 52.26 5.64
N MET A 52 10.30 50.96 5.38
CA MET A 52 9.06 50.56 4.71
C MET A 52 7.99 50.50 5.78
N SER A 53 6.87 51.17 5.54
CA SER A 53 5.77 51.14 6.50
C SER A 53 5.33 49.70 6.72
N LYS A 54 4.81 49.40 7.91
CA LYS A 54 4.25 48.07 8.21
C LYS A 54 3.22 47.64 7.14
N GLU A 55 2.49 48.61 6.61
CA GLU A 55 1.49 48.42 5.56
C GLU A 55 2.12 47.97 4.23
N ASP A 56 3.28 48.52 3.84
CA ASP A 56 3.97 48.12 2.60
C ASP A 56 4.51 46.68 2.68
N LEU A 57 4.98 46.26 3.86
CA LEU A 57 5.43 44.88 4.08
C LEU A 57 4.25 43.89 3.99
N GLU A 58 3.10 44.24 4.57
CA GLU A 58 1.89 43.40 4.48
C GLU A 58 1.35 43.31 3.05
N ALA A 59 1.37 44.43 2.31
CA ALA A 59 0.99 44.47 0.91
C ALA A 59 1.91 43.59 0.03
N GLU A 60 3.23 43.63 0.26
CA GLU A 60 4.18 42.81 -0.51
C GLU A 60 4.05 41.32 -0.17
N VAL A 61 3.83 40.95 1.09
CA VAL A 61 3.55 39.54 1.47
C VAL A 61 2.29 39.04 0.79
N LYS A 62 1.22 39.85 0.76
CA LYS A 62 -0.02 39.50 0.07
C LYS A 62 0.18 39.35 -1.44
N ARG A 63 0.98 40.23 -2.05
CA ARG A 63 1.33 40.15 -3.48
C ARG A 63 2.12 38.89 -3.81
N LEU A 64 3.10 38.53 -2.98
CA LEU A 64 3.90 37.32 -3.15
C LEU A 64 3.04 36.06 -2.98
N HIS A 65 2.13 36.03 -2.00
CA HIS A 65 1.17 34.94 -1.84
C HIS A 65 0.24 34.79 -3.05
N ALA A 66 -0.28 35.90 -3.58
CA ALA A 66 -1.13 35.88 -4.76
C ALA A 66 -0.39 35.32 -5.99
N LYS A 67 0.89 35.69 -6.17
CA LYS A 67 1.72 35.15 -7.26
C LYS A 67 1.97 33.65 -7.11
N LEU A 68 2.36 33.18 -5.92
CA LEU A 68 2.58 31.75 -5.68
C LEU A 68 1.31 30.93 -5.91
N ASN A 69 0.15 31.45 -5.52
CA ASN A 69 -1.14 30.80 -5.79
C ASN A 69 -1.49 30.80 -7.29
N ALA A 70 -1.21 31.89 -8.00
CA ALA A 70 -1.44 31.96 -9.45
C ALA A 70 -0.53 30.99 -10.22
N ASP A 71 0.75 30.91 -9.85
CA ASP A 71 1.71 29.99 -10.46
C ASP A 71 1.37 28.52 -10.14
N ALA A 72 0.93 28.24 -8.90
CA ALA A 72 0.46 26.90 -8.52
C ALA A 72 -0.80 26.48 -9.27
N ALA A 73 -1.75 27.41 -9.49
CA ALA A 73 -2.94 27.17 -10.28
C ALA A 73 -2.58 26.91 -11.76
N ALA A 74 -1.75 27.77 -12.36
CA ALA A 74 -1.34 27.64 -13.76
C ALA A 74 -0.55 26.35 -14.05
N THR A 75 0.29 25.91 -13.11
CA THR A 75 1.06 24.65 -13.27
C THR A 75 0.16 23.41 -13.19
N SER A 76 -0.99 23.50 -12.53
CA SER A 76 -1.91 22.37 -12.39
C SER A 76 -2.74 22.07 -13.64
N GLU A 77 -2.84 23.02 -14.58
CA GLU A 77 -3.72 22.90 -15.76
C GLU A 77 -3.05 22.31 -17.00
N LEU A 78 -1.72 22.24 -17.07
CA LEU A 78 -1.01 21.78 -18.29
C LEU A 78 -0.39 20.39 -18.19
N VAL A 79 -0.44 19.72 -17.04
CA VAL A 79 0.05 18.34 -16.94
C VAL A 79 -1.02 17.43 -17.51
N GLU A 80 -0.78 16.89 -18.71
CA GLU A 80 -1.59 15.83 -19.30
C GLU A 80 -1.78 14.70 -18.28
N LYS A 81 -3.01 14.57 -17.76
CA LYS A 81 -3.31 13.59 -16.71
C LYS A 81 -3.37 12.21 -17.33
N ILE A 82 -2.57 11.28 -16.80
CA ILE A 82 -2.51 9.90 -17.27
C ILE A 82 -3.85 9.21 -16.95
N PRO A 83 -4.61 8.78 -17.97
CA PRO A 83 -5.91 8.14 -17.75
C PRO A 83 -5.74 6.76 -17.12
N LYS A 84 -6.81 6.28 -16.47
CA LYS A 84 -6.80 4.95 -15.88
C LYS A 84 -6.75 3.87 -16.97
N PRO A 85 -5.84 2.87 -16.90
CA PRO A 85 -5.87 1.74 -17.82
C PRO A 85 -7.18 0.95 -17.69
N LYS A 86 -7.62 0.35 -18.80
CA LYS A 86 -8.81 -0.51 -18.79
C LYS A 86 -8.53 -1.75 -17.94
N GLY A 87 -9.47 -2.09 -17.06
CA GLY A 87 -9.46 -3.33 -16.30
C GLY A 87 -9.33 -3.19 -14.79
N VAL A 88 -9.17 -4.35 -14.12
CA VAL A 88 -8.97 -4.43 -12.67
C VAL A 88 -7.49 -4.58 -12.32
N ALA A 89 -6.97 -3.65 -11.51
CA ALA A 89 -5.61 -3.70 -10.98
C ALA A 89 -5.30 -5.07 -10.35
N HIS A 90 -4.10 -5.61 -10.64
CA HIS A 90 -3.60 -6.91 -10.16
C HIS A 90 -4.25 -8.15 -10.78
N ARG A 91 -5.28 -7.99 -11.63
CA ARG A 91 -5.85 -9.07 -12.45
C ARG A 91 -5.47 -8.92 -13.91
N GLU A 92 -5.70 -7.73 -14.45
CA GLU A 92 -5.55 -7.43 -15.88
C GLU A 92 -4.27 -6.66 -16.17
N TYR A 93 -3.84 -5.82 -15.24
CA TYR A 93 -2.57 -5.09 -15.35
C TYR A 93 -1.82 -5.06 -14.02
N ARG A 94 -0.50 -4.90 -14.11
CA ARG A 94 0.37 -4.62 -12.97
C ARG A 94 0.34 -3.12 -12.69
N LEU A 95 0.05 -2.77 -11.44
CA LEU A 95 -0.13 -1.37 -11.03
C LEU A 95 1.16 -0.55 -11.22
N GLN A 96 2.32 -1.16 -10.94
CA GLN A 96 3.62 -0.52 -11.14
C GLN A 96 3.85 -0.16 -12.61
N ASP A 97 3.66 -1.12 -13.52
CA ASP A 97 3.86 -0.93 -14.96
C ASP A 97 2.92 0.15 -15.50
N ALA A 98 1.65 0.15 -15.07
CA ALA A 98 0.67 1.17 -15.47
C ALA A 98 0.95 2.57 -14.92
N MET A 99 1.73 2.68 -13.84
CA MET A 99 2.17 3.97 -13.29
C MET A 99 3.49 4.44 -13.92
N GLU A 100 4.16 3.60 -14.70
CA GLU A 100 5.47 3.88 -15.28
C GLU A 100 6.47 4.37 -14.22
N LEU A 101 6.56 3.62 -13.12
CA LEU A 101 7.44 3.94 -11.99
C LEU A 101 8.49 2.85 -11.77
N ASP A 102 9.67 3.32 -11.39
CA ASP A 102 10.74 2.47 -10.85
C ASP A 102 10.27 1.74 -9.60
N TYR A 103 10.86 0.57 -9.36
CA TYR A 103 10.49 -0.30 -8.24
C TYR A 103 10.64 0.38 -6.87
N ASP A 104 11.71 1.13 -6.68
CA ASP A 104 12.01 1.80 -5.41
C ASP A 104 11.02 2.96 -5.16
N THR A 105 10.77 3.78 -6.18
CA THR A 105 9.80 4.89 -6.13
C THR A 105 8.39 4.36 -5.87
N TYR A 106 7.98 3.31 -6.61
CA TYR A 106 6.69 2.66 -6.40
C TYR A 106 6.54 2.10 -4.98
N THR A 107 7.58 1.44 -4.46
CA THR A 107 7.57 0.85 -3.11
C THR A 107 7.53 1.92 -2.02
N SER A 108 8.25 3.04 -2.23
CA SER A 108 8.22 4.21 -1.35
C SER A 108 6.81 4.81 -1.28
N ILE A 109 6.22 5.15 -2.42
CA ILE A 109 4.85 5.69 -2.52
C ILE A 109 3.84 4.72 -1.90
N GLN A 110 3.94 3.43 -2.24
CA GLN A 110 3.05 2.42 -1.69
C GLN A 110 3.15 2.37 -0.15
N THR A 111 4.35 2.49 0.41
CA THR A 111 4.54 2.50 1.87
C THR A 111 3.97 3.76 2.50
N GLY A 112 4.25 4.93 1.94
CA GLY A 112 3.70 6.19 2.42
C GLY A 112 2.17 6.25 2.39
N VAL A 113 1.54 5.78 1.31
CA VAL A 113 0.06 5.70 1.23
C VAL A 113 -0.50 4.78 2.32
N ARG A 114 0.21 3.70 2.69
CA ARG A 114 -0.21 2.84 3.82
C ARG A 114 -0.11 3.55 5.15
N GLU A 115 0.95 4.34 5.36
CA GLU A 115 1.15 5.11 6.58
C GLU A 115 0.09 6.21 6.71
N ILE A 116 -0.17 6.97 5.65
CA ILE A 116 -1.26 7.96 5.58
C ILE A 116 -2.60 7.31 5.91
N ALA A 117 -2.92 6.15 5.32
CA ALA A 117 -4.18 5.46 5.60
C ALA A 117 -4.29 4.98 7.05
N LYS A 118 -3.15 4.66 7.69
CA LYS A 118 -3.10 4.30 9.11
C LYS A 118 -3.29 5.54 9.99
N GLU A 119 -2.65 6.65 9.66
CA GLU A 119 -2.77 7.94 10.36
C GLU A 119 -4.20 8.49 10.29
N ALA A 120 -4.84 8.42 9.11
CA ALA A 120 -6.23 8.82 8.90
C ALA A 120 -7.27 7.92 9.61
N GLY A 121 -6.85 6.82 10.23
CA GLY A 121 -7.73 5.91 10.97
C GLY A 121 -8.79 5.26 10.08
N VAL A 122 -8.39 4.73 8.92
CA VAL A 122 -9.27 3.97 8.03
C VAL A 122 -9.66 2.65 8.68
N ASP A 123 -10.94 2.26 8.60
CA ASP A 123 -11.39 0.97 9.11
C ASP A 123 -11.14 -0.14 8.08
N TYR A 124 -10.14 -0.97 8.34
CA TYR A 124 -9.78 -2.13 7.52
C TYR A 124 -10.84 -3.24 7.46
N SER A 125 -11.87 -3.18 8.30
CA SER A 125 -12.97 -4.16 8.35
C SER A 125 -14.01 -3.89 7.25
N LEU A 126 -14.20 -2.62 6.89
CA LEU A 126 -15.18 -2.16 5.91
C LEU A 126 -14.70 -2.40 4.47
N ARG A 127 -15.64 -2.52 3.52
CA ARG A 127 -15.30 -2.60 2.09
C ARG A 127 -14.99 -1.19 1.57
N TRP A 128 -14.35 -1.11 0.42
CA TRP A 128 -14.01 0.18 -0.23
C TRP A 128 -15.20 1.13 -0.36
N ARG A 129 -16.36 0.61 -0.79
CA ARG A 129 -17.59 1.40 -1.00
C ARG A 129 -18.25 1.86 0.30
N ASP A 130 -17.89 1.23 1.42
CA ASP A 130 -18.48 1.48 2.73
C ASP A 130 -17.59 2.42 3.57
N GLN A 131 -16.45 2.87 3.03
CA GLN A 131 -15.55 3.80 3.72
C GLN A 131 -16.16 5.21 3.74
N PRO A 132 -15.96 5.99 4.83
CA PRO A 132 -16.42 7.38 4.87
C PRO A 132 -15.70 8.21 3.81
N LEU A 133 -16.47 8.86 2.94
CA LEU A 133 -15.96 9.60 1.78
C LEU A 133 -15.00 10.73 2.18
N GLN A 134 -15.30 11.43 3.28
CA GLN A 134 -14.45 12.50 3.81
C GLN A 134 -13.04 12.02 4.12
N LYS A 135 -12.88 10.88 4.84
CA LYS A 135 -11.56 10.33 5.12
C LYS A 135 -10.80 9.92 3.86
N MET A 136 -11.50 9.46 2.83
CA MET A 136 -10.86 9.10 1.56
C MET A 136 -10.34 10.34 0.84
N ALA A 137 -11.10 11.44 0.87
CA ALA A 137 -10.67 12.73 0.33
C ALA A 137 -9.42 13.25 1.06
N ASP A 138 -9.42 13.24 2.39
CA ASP A 138 -8.27 13.66 3.21
C ASP A 138 -7.00 12.85 2.87
N ILE A 139 -7.15 11.54 2.66
CA ILE A 139 -6.03 10.67 2.26
C ILE A 139 -5.51 11.03 0.87
N PHE A 140 -6.39 11.34 -0.09
CA PHE A 140 -5.97 11.72 -1.44
C PHE A 140 -5.28 13.08 -1.46
N GLU A 141 -5.73 14.03 -0.65
CA GLU A 141 -5.05 15.31 -0.46
C GLU A 141 -3.66 15.13 0.17
N LEU A 142 -3.58 14.44 1.30
CA LEU A 142 -2.31 14.23 2.00
C LEU A 142 -1.32 13.40 1.16
N ALA A 143 -1.80 12.44 0.37
CA ALA A 143 -0.97 11.67 -0.55
C ALA A 143 -0.38 12.54 -1.66
N ARG A 144 -1.16 13.48 -2.23
CA ARG A 144 -0.69 14.44 -3.26
C ARG A 144 0.26 15.50 -2.70
N GLU A 145 0.18 15.77 -1.41
CA GLU A 145 1.11 16.65 -0.70
C GLU A 145 2.46 15.96 -0.46
N ARG A 146 2.45 14.71 0.05
CA ARG A 146 3.69 13.95 0.32
C ARG A 146 4.38 13.41 -0.93
N TYR A 147 3.61 13.03 -1.94
CA TYR A 147 4.10 12.40 -3.18
C TYR A 147 3.57 13.15 -4.40
N PRO A 148 4.28 14.20 -4.86
CA PRO A 148 3.87 14.99 -6.01
C PRO A 148 3.70 14.18 -7.29
N GLU A 149 4.37 13.01 -7.43
CA GLU A 149 4.22 12.13 -8.59
C GLU A 149 2.78 11.61 -8.74
N LEU A 150 1.99 11.58 -7.67
CA LEU A 150 0.60 11.14 -7.71
C LEU A 150 -0.33 12.15 -8.41
N ARG A 151 0.06 13.43 -8.52
CA ARG A 151 -0.76 14.47 -9.15
C ARG A 151 -0.95 14.29 -10.65
N ARG A 152 -0.08 13.51 -11.31
CA ARG A 152 -0.11 13.24 -12.75
C ARG A 152 -1.20 12.24 -13.17
N TYR A 153 -1.82 11.53 -12.23
CA TYR A 153 -2.83 10.52 -12.53
C TYR A 153 -4.25 11.10 -12.46
N ALA A 154 -5.06 10.85 -13.49
CA ALA A 154 -6.44 11.35 -13.51
C ALA A 154 -7.28 10.75 -12.37
N HIS A 155 -8.09 11.58 -11.70
CA HIS A 155 -9.01 11.15 -10.64
C HIS A 155 -8.37 10.31 -9.52
N ASP A 156 -7.06 10.52 -9.26
CA ASP A 156 -6.31 9.82 -8.20
C ASP A 156 -6.41 8.28 -8.30
N TRP A 157 -6.54 7.75 -9.52
CA TRP A 157 -6.79 6.33 -9.73
C TRP A 157 -5.68 5.44 -9.15
N ALA A 158 -4.44 5.91 -9.20
CA ALA A 158 -3.27 5.23 -8.66
C ALA A 158 -3.36 5.10 -7.13
N THR A 159 -3.63 6.20 -6.43
CA THR A 159 -3.79 6.24 -4.98
C THR A 159 -4.95 5.35 -4.53
N ALA A 160 -6.08 5.42 -5.25
CA ALA A 160 -7.24 4.58 -4.97
C ALA A 160 -6.93 3.08 -5.11
N ASP A 161 -6.20 2.66 -6.16
CA ASP A 161 -5.89 1.25 -6.38
C ASP A 161 -4.80 0.73 -5.41
N LEU A 162 -3.86 1.58 -4.98
CA LEU A 162 -2.93 1.30 -3.88
C LEU A 162 -3.70 1.06 -2.56
N LEU A 163 -4.63 1.96 -2.23
CA LEU A 163 -5.40 1.88 -0.99
C LEU A 163 -6.35 0.67 -0.99
N LYS A 164 -7.04 0.38 -2.09
CA LYS A 164 -7.84 -0.86 -2.24
C LYS A 164 -6.99 -2.11 -2.04
N SER A 165 -5.79 -2.13 -2.59
CA SER A 165 -4.86 -3.26 -2.44
C SER A 165 -4.43 -3.43 -0.98
N ASN A 166 -4.16 -2.32 -0.29
CA ASN A 166 -3.84 -2.32 1.15
C ASN A 166 -5.01 -2.84 1.99
N LEU A 167 -6.21 -2.29 1.82
CA LEU A 167 -7.42 -2.72 2.55
C LEU A 167 -7.70 -4.21 2.33
N ARG A 168 -7.60 -4.67 1.08
CA ARG A 168 -7.76 -6.09 0.75
C ARG A 168 -6.74 -6.94 1.49
N ARG A 169 -5.45 -6.57 1.43
CA ARG A 169 -4.36 -7.31 2.09
C ARG A 169 -4.58 -7.36 3.59
N THR A 170 -4.76 -6.22 4.25
CA THR A 170 -4.93 -6.14 5.71
C THR A 170 -6.13 -6.93 6.19
N ARG A 171 -7.27 -6.85 5.50
CA ARG A 171 -8.47 -7.62 5.86
C ARG A 171 -8.25 -9.14 5.80
N CYS A 172 -7.43 -9.61 4.86
CA CYS A 172 -7.12 -11.02 4.70
C CYS A 172 -6.21 -11.57 5.81
N TYR A 173 -5.35 -10.72 6.40
CA TYR A 173 -4.45 -11.13 7.48
C TYR A 173 -5.00 -10.83 8.88
N ARG A 174 -5.85 -9.81 9.04
CA ARG A 174 -6.34 -9.35 10.35
C ARG A 174 -7.47 -10.20 10.93
N ASN A 175 -8.18 -10.99 10.12
CA ASN A 175 -9.27 -11.84 10.62
C ASN A 175 -8.74 -13.24 10.94
N PRO A 176 -8.40 -13.56 12.22
CA PRO A 176 -7.86 -14.87 12.59
C PRO A 176 -8.85 -16.02 12.36
N ASN A 177 -10.15 -15.72 12.36
CA ASN A 177 -11.21 -16.71 12.17
C ASN A 177 -11.41 -17.06 10.69
N ARG A 178 -10.96 -16.20 9.77
CA ARG A 178 -10.90 -16.56 8.35
C ARG A 178 -9.58 -17.27 8.10
N LYS A 179 -9.65 -18.59 7.89
CA LYS A 179 -8.55 -19.32 7.25
C LYS A 179 -8.10 -18.47 6.04
N PRO A 180 -6.81 -18.11 5.91
CA PRO A 180 -6.36 -17.20 4.87
C PRO A 180 -6.77 -17.82 3.53
N ASN A 181 -7.79 -17.24 2.91
CA ASN A 181 -8.30 -17.80 1.66
C ASN A 181 -7.14 -17.67 0.65
N PRO A 182 -6.69 -18.77 0.03
CA PRO A 182 -5.53 -18.75 -0.86
C PRO A 182 -5.72 -17.80 -2.06
N LYS A 183 -6.97 -17.42 -2.37
CA LYS A 183 -7.28 -16.41 -3.40
C LYS A 183 -6.84 -14.99 -3.00
N CYS A 184 -6.70 -14.70 -1.70
CA CYS A 184 -6.29 -13.40 -1.17
C CYS A 184 -4.81 -13.10 -1.38
N LEU A 185 -3.98 -14.15 -1.35
CA LEU A 185 -2.53 -14.05 -1.35
C LEU A 185 -1.93 -13.88 -2.74
N GLY A 186 -2.78 -13.83 -3.78
CA GLY A 186 -2.35 -14.16 -5.12
C GLY A 186 -1.95 -15.63 -5.13
N LYS A 187 -2.56 -16.46 -5.97
CA LYS A 187 -2.00 -17.77 -6.24
C LYS A 187 -0.67 -17.51 -6.98
N VAL A 188 0.42 -17.28 -6.25
CA VAL A 188 1.76 -17.56 -6.77
C VAL A 188 1.70 -19.05 -7.06
N GLY A 189 1.56 -19.37 -8.35
CA GLY A 189 1.21 -20.68 -8.86
C GLY A 189 2.10 -21.74 -8.23
N GLY A 190 1.58 -22.37 -7.19
CA GLY A 190 2.14 -23.56 -6.57
C GLY A 190 1.92 -24.78 -7.47
N ASN A 191 2.26 -24.66 -8.76
CA ASN A 191 2.82 -25.77 -9.52
C ASN A 191 4.26 -26.00 -9.06
N ARG A 192 4.52 -25.98 -7.74
CA ARG A 192 5.63 -26.70 -7.14
C ARG A 192 5.26 -28.18 -7.27
N ARG A 193 5.31 -28.64 -8.52
CA ARG A 193 5.20 -30.02 -8.93
C ARG A 193 6.06 -30.80 -7.95
N LYS A 194 5.49 -31.87 -7.42
CA LYS A 194 6.15 -32.91 -6.64
C LYS A 194 7.21 -33.61 -7.50
N ASN A 195 8.20 -32.89 -8.00
CA ASN A 195 9.35 -33.43 -8.72
C ASN A 195 10.49 -33.70 -7.72
N THR A 196 10.16 -34.46 -6.68
CA THR A 196 11.12 -35.22 -5.88
C THR A 196 11.02 -36.67 -6.31
N LYS A 197 11.44 -36.94 -7.55
CA LYS A 197 11.81 -38.26 -8.05
C LYS A 197 12.67 -38.07 -9.30
N GLY A 198 13.97 -38.18 -9.14
CA GLY A 198 15.00 -37.78 -10.10
C GLY A 198 15.96 -36.88 -9.35
N GLY A 199 16.95 -37.39 -8.64
CA GLY A 199 17.89 -38.39 -9.09
C GLY A 199 19.25 -37.79 -8.77
N ILE A 200 19.65 -37.88 -7.50
CA ILE A 200 21.05 -37.73 -7.16
C ILE A 200 21.73 -38.91 -7.86
N VAL A 201 22.42 -38.61 -8.95
CA VAL A 201 23.38 -39.53 -9.57
C VAL A 201 24.61 -39.46 -8.66
N SER A 202 24.57 -40.26 -7.60
CA SER A 202 25.78 -40.61 -6.85
C SER A 202 26.60 -41.51 -7.75
N ASN A 203 27.63 -40.97 -8.40
CA ASN A 203 28.76 -41.78 -8.81
C ASN A 203 29.57 -42.07 -7.56
N GLY A 204 29.27 -43.19 -6.90
CA GLY A 204 29.99 -43.70 -5.73
C GLY A 204 29.91 -45.23 -5.76
N PRO A 205 31.06 -45.94 -5.80
CA PRO A 205 31.10 -47.38 -6.03
C PRO A 205 30.70 -48.16 -4.78
N GLU A 206 29.87 -49.16 -5.03
CA GLU A 206 29.89 -50.51 -4.48
C GLU A 206 30.18 -50.66 -2.98
N ASP A 207 29.12 -50.66 -2.18
CA ASP A 207 29.07 -51.63 -1.09
C ASP A 207 27.64 -52.14 -0.87
N ALA A 208 27.53 -53.46 -0.84
CA ALA A 208 26.31 -54.22 -0.96
C ALA A 208 25.62 -54.38 0.41
N GLY A 209 24.38 -53.90 0.52
CA GLY A 209 23.52 -54.15 1.67
C GLY A 209 22.12 -54.54 1.24
N PRO A 210 21.64 -55.77 1.53
CA PRO A 210 20.32 -56.20 1.09
C PRO A 210 19.22 -55.78 2.06
N SER A 211 18.02 -55.63 1.48
CA SER A 211 16.74 -55.90 2.13
C SER A 211 16.27 -54.98 3.25
N ARG A 212 15.19 -54.23 2.93
CA ARG A 212 13.85 -54.65 3.39
C ARG A 212 12.74 -53.88 2.67
N ALA A 213 11.96 -54.66 1.94
CA ALA A 213 10.70 -54.28 1.35
C ALA A 213 9.73 -53.71 2.39
N ARG A 214 9.18 -52.53 2.13
CA ARG A 214 7.89 -52.12 2.71
C ARG A 214 6.91 -51.79 1.59
N LYS A 215 6.07 -52.79 1.33
CA LYS A 215 4.80 -52.68 0.62
C LYS A 215 3.81 -51.90 1.48
N HIS A 216 3.31 -50.77 0.98
CA HIS A 216 1.98 -50.25 1.28
C HIS A 216 1.46 -49.66 -0.04
N ALA A 217 0.65 -50.40 -0.81
CA ALA A 217 -0.81 -50.41 -0.73
C ALA A 217 -1.37 -48.97 -0.86
N ARG A 218 -1.70 -48.56 -2.09
CA ARG A 218 -3.09 -48.47 -2.59
C ARG A 218 -4.01 -47.69 -1.65
N ASN A 219 -4.46 -46.53 -2.13
CA ASN A 219 -5.86 -46.11 -2.04
C ASN A 219 -6.10 -45.02 -3.10
N GLY A 220 -6.74 -45.44 -4.20
CA GLY A 220 -7.50 -44.57 -5.07
C GLY A 220 -8.98 -44.65 -4.70
N ALA A 221 -9.68 -43.51 -4.78
CA ALA A 221 -11.13 -43.35 -4.94
C ALA A 221 -11.36 -41.82 -4.96
N ALA A 222 -11.77 -41.19 -6.07
CA ALA A 222 -13.10 -41.20 -6.71
C ALA A 222 -14.15 -40.40 -5.91
N ALA A 223 -14.73 -39.39 -6.59
CA ALA A 223 -15.98 -38.62 -6.37
C ALA A 223 -15.68 -37.13 -6.68
N ARG A 224 -16.03 -36.53 -7.83
CA ARG A 224 -17.36 -36.34 -8.46
C ARG A 224 -18.44 -35.86 -7.48
N CYS A 225 -18.63 -34.55 -7.45
CA CYS A 225 -19.91 -33.82 -7.28
C CYS A 225 -19.73 -32.59 -8.20
N ASP A 226 -20.42 -32.33 -9.32
CA ASP A 226 -21.81 -32.58 -9.71
C ASP A 226 -22.82 -32.24 -8.60
N GLN A 227 -23.24 -30.98 -8.60
CA GLN A 227 -24.63 -30.55 -8.43
C GLN A 227 -24.76 -29.11 -9.01
N PRO A 228 -25.65 -28.91 -10.01
CA PRO A 228 -26.13 -27.62 -10.51
C PRO A 228 -27.23 -27.07 -9.59
N GLU A 229 -28.09 -26.17 -10.10
CA GLU A 229 -29.17 -25.45 -9.42
C GLU A 229 -28.69 -24.38 -8.40
N ASP A 230 -29.19 -23.15 -8.29
CA ASP A 230 -30.50 -22.60 -8.61
C ASP A 230 -30.48 -21.09 -8.30
N SER A 231 -31.37 -20.34 -8.95
CA SER A 231 -32.05 -19.14 -8.43
C SER A 231 -31.28 -17.83 -8.23
N GLY A 232 -31.60 -16.85 -9.08
CA GLY A 232 -31.33 -15.44 -8.76
C GLY A 232 -31.59 -14.43 -9.87
N SER A 233 -32.66 -14.62 -10.66
CA SER A 233 -33.19 -13.58 -11.56
C SER A 233 -33.75 -12.41 -10.74
N GLY A 234 -32.91 -11.40 -10.49
CA GLY A 234 -33.32 -10.11 -9.94
C GLY A 234 -33.34 -9.05 -11.03
N SER A 235 -34.45 -8.97 -11.75
CA SER A 235 -34.82 -7.82 -12.56
C SER A 235 -35.02 -6.62 -11.63
N ASP A 236 -34.27 -5.54 -11.83
CA ASP A 236 -34.61 -4.23 -11.25
C ASP A 236 -34.48 -3.15 -12.34
N PRO A 237 -35.55 -2.90 -13.12
CA PRO A 237 -35.66 -1.72 -13.96
C PRO A 237 -36.21 -0.57 -13.13
N GLY A 238 -35.34 0.07 -12.35
CA GLY A 238 -35.64 1.33 -11.68
C GLY A 238 -35.53 2.51 -12.65
N GLU A 239 -36.52 2.65 -13.53
CA GLU A 239 -36.73 3.86 -14.33
C GLU A 239 -37.25 4.97 -13.40
N GLY A 240 -36.38 5.91 -13.06
CA GLY A 240 -36.70 7.09 -12.26
C GLY A 240 -36.40 8.36 -13.03
N SER A 241 -37.36 8.78 -13.85
CA SER A 241 -37.46 10.12 -14.40
C SER A 241 -37.49 11.16 -13.28
N SER A 242 -36.72 12.25 -13.41
CA SER A 242 -37.22 13.57 -13.04
C SER A 242 -36.42 14.67 -13.73
N SER A 243 -36.95 15.11 -14.87
CA SER A 243 -36.68 16.41 -15.48
C SER A 243 -37.11 17.52 -14.53
N GLY A 244 -36.15 18.31 -14.04
CA GLY A 244 -36.39 19.57 -13.34
C GLY A 244 -35.85 20.72 -14.17
N SER A 245 -36.68 21.22 -15.07
CA SER A 245 -36.48 22.49 -15.77
C SER A 245 -36.88 23.61 -14.83
N GLU A 246 -35.94 24.43 -14.36
CA GLU A 246 -36.27 25.66 -13.63
C GLU A 246 -35.69 26.84 -14.39
N SER A 247 -36.58 27.44 -15.17
CA SER A 247 -36.44 28.72 -15.84
C SER A 247 -36.94 29.82 -14.91
N GLY A 248 -36.04 30.67 -14.42
CA GLY A 248 -36.32 32.08 -14.08
C GLY A 248 -35.25 32.89 -14.79
N ASP A 249 -35.51 33.86 -15.66
CA ASP A 249 -36.54 34.90 -15.71
C ASP A 249 -36.61 35.76 -14.44
N GLU A 250 -35.71 36.74 -14.38
CA GLU A 250 -35.90 38.01 -13.66
C GLU A 250 -34.89 39.00 -14.32
N SER A 251 -35.28 39.76 -15.35
CA SER A 251 -36.02 41.03 -15.33
C SER A 251 -35.28 42.20 -14.64
N ALA A 252 -35.10 43.26 -15.45
CA ALA A 252 -34.75 44.66 -15.17
C ALA A 252 -33.27 45.03 -14.99
#